data_AF-A0A1Q6YUP5-F1
#
_entry.id   AF-A0A1Q6YUP5-F1
#
_cell.length_a   1.000
_cell.length_b   1.000
_cell.length_c   1.000
_cell.angle_alpha   90.00
_cell.angle_beta   90.00
_cell.angle_gamma   90.00
#
_symmetry.space_group_name_H-M   'P 1'
#
loop_
_entity.id
_entity.type
_entity.pdbx_description
1 polymer ?
#
loop_
_entity_poly.entity_id
_entity_poly.type
_entity_poly.pdbx_seq_one_letter_code
_entity_poly.pdbx_strand_id
1 'polypeptide(L)'
;MATRDTLHVEIVTAERELYSGEANMVSAPGTEGRLGILPRHAALLTTLSPGALNIKLGDAEEPIFISGGFLEVSNNSVIVLADTAELAEEIDQARAQEARRRAQEELAQAQSDVERAELLGALERAMTRLRVAELARRRSGRRLEIPRSDSEQ
;
A
#
# COMPACT_ATOMS: atom_id res chain seq x y z
N MET A 1 13.95 -2.86 29.91
CA MET A 1 12.78 -2.52 29.08
C MET A 1 13.27 -2.47 27.65
N ALA A 2 12.79 -3.38 26.79
CA ALA A 2 13.34 -3.56 25.45
C ALA A 2 13.20 -2.28 24.62
N THR A 3 14.34 -1.71 24.25
CA THR A 3 14.46 -0.64 23.25
C THR A 3 13.78 -1.16 21.99
N ARG A 4 12.59 -0.63 21.65
CA ARG A 4 11.86 -1.06 20.46
C ARG A 4 12.64 -0.57 19.26
N ASP A 5 13.33 -1.48 18.59
CA ASP A 5 13.98 -1.19 17.31
C ASP A 5 12.87 -0.76 16.32
N THR A 6 12.90 0.51 15.93
CA THR A 6 12.01 1.10 14.93
C THR A 6 12.81 1.65 13.76
N LEU A 7 12.12 1.85 12.66
CA LEU A 7 12.58 2.59 11.49
C LEU A 7 11.60 3.73 11.22
N HIS A 8 12.11 4.81 10.66
CA HIS A 8 11.25 5.87 10.14
C HIS A 8 10.62 5.41 8.82
N VAL A 9 9.35 5.75 8.60
CA VAL A 9 8.60 5.39 7.41
C VAL A 9 7.83 6.59 6.91
N GLU A 10 8.02 6.88 5.63
CA GLU A 10 7.32 7.92 4.91
C GLU A 10 6.60 7.29 3.72
N ILE A 11 5.31 7.59 3.58
CA ILE A 11 4.51 7.18 2.42
C ILE A 11 3.93 8.45 1.81
N VAL A 12 4.36 8.74 0.59
CA VAL A 12 3.98 9.95 -0.13
C VAL A 12 3.45 9.57 -1.52
N THR A 13 2.48 10.34 -1.98
CA THR A 13 2.02 10.34 -3.37
C THR A 13 2.30 11.70 -4.00
N ALA A 14 2.01 11.84 -5.29
CA ALA A 14 2.06 13.13 -5.96
C ALA A 14 1.08 14.17 -5.35
N GLU A 15 0.04 13.72 -4.65
CA GLU A 15 -1.01 14.58 -4.11
C GLU A 15 -0.77 14.98 -2.65
N ARG A 16 -0.29 14.05 -1.81
CA ARG A 16 -0.13 14.28 -0.37
C ARG A 16 0.80 13.27 0.30
N GLU A 17 1.24 13.62 1.49
CA GLU A 17 1.77 12.66 2.44
C GLU A 17 0.62 11.85 3.05
N LEU A 18 0.75 10.52 3.05
CA LEU A 18 -0.21 9.60 3.67
C LEU A 18 0.18 9.21 5.07
N TYR A 19 1.47 9.04 5.33
CA TYR A 19 1.99 8.59 6.60
C TYR A 19 3.43 9.07 6.77
N SER A 20 3.74 9.63 7.93
CA SER A 20 5.11 9.87 8.39
C SER A 20 5.20 9.47 9.86
N GLY A 21 6.10 8.55 10.19
CA GLY A 21 6.20 8.05 11.56
C GLY A 21 7.09 6.82 11.73
N GLU A 22 7.07 6.27 12.94
CA GLU A 22 7.87 5.11 13.31
C GLU A 22 7.13 3.79 13.07
N ALA A 23 7.85 2.78 12.59
CA ALA A 23 7.36 1.41 12.46
C ALA A 23 8.38 0.39 12.98
N ASN A 24 7.91 -0.77 13.43
CA ASN A 24 8.77 -1.94 13.65
C ASN A 24 8.98 -2.75 12.38
N MET A 25 8.09 -2.65 11.40
CA MET A 25 8.19 -3.35 10.13
C MET A 25 7.32 -2.69 9.06
N VAL A 26 7.81 -2.67 7.82
CA VAL A 26 7.02 -2.35 6.62
C VAL A 26 6.98 -3.58 5.73
N SER A 27 5.79 -4.01 5.29
CA SER A 27 5.66 -5.03 4.26
C SER A 27 5.09 -4.41 2.99
N ALA A 28 5.77 -4.61 1.86
CA ALA A 28 5.39 -4.02 0.58
C ALA A 28 5.36 -5.07 -0.55
N PRO A 29 4.48 -4.90 -1.56
CA PRO A 29 4.46 -5.71 -2.77
C PRO A 29 5.50 -5.19 -3.78
N GLY A 30 6.70 -5.76 -3.77
CA GLY A 30 7.70 -5.51 -4.82
C GLY A 30 7.35 -6.25 -6.12
N THR A 31 7.89 -5.78 -7.24
CA THR A 31 7.68 -6.40 -8.56
C THR A 31 8.24 -7.83 -8.66
N GLU A 32 9.31 -8.12 -7.91
CA GLU A 32 9.90 -9.46 -7.82
C GLU A 32 9.32 -10.33 -6.68
N GLY A 33 8.41 -9.77 -5.88
CA GLY A 33 7.80 -10.48 -4.76
C GLY A 33 7.52 -9.61 -3.56
N ARG A 34 7.04 -10.22 -2.48
CA ARG A 34 6.72 -9.50 -1.24
C ARG A 34 7.98 -9.25 -0.41
N LEU A 35 8.12 -8.02 0.07
CA LEU A 35 9.23 -7.58 0.89
C LEU A 35 8.76 -7.30 2.32
N GLY A 36 9.65 -7.54 3.28
CA GLY A 36 9.50 -7.18 4.68
C GLY A 36 10.74 -6.42 5.14
N ILE A 37 10.59 -5.13 5.39
CA ILE A 37 11.67 -4.24 5.81
C ILE A 37 11.60 -4.09 7.32
N LEU A 38 12.72 -4.41 7.97
CA LEU A 38 12.94 -4.32 9.41
C LEU A 38 13.94 -3.21 9.72
N PRO A 39 14.06 -2.78 10.99
CA PRO A 39 15.08 -1.82 11.39
C PRO A 39 16.49 -2.30 10.99
N ARG A 40 17.32 -1.36 10.53
CA ARG A 40 18.70 -1.58 10.05
C ARG A 40 18.79 -2.52 8.84
N HIS A 41 17.76 -2.56 8.01
CA HIS A 41 17.82 -3.24 6.72
C HIS A 41 18.89 -2.60 5.81
N ALA A 42 19.49 -3.42 4.94
CA ALA A 42 20.45 -2.95 3.95
C ALA A 42 19.79 -1.94 2.99
N ALA A 43 20.60 -1.04 2.42
CA ALA A 43 20.10 -0.07 1.45
C ALA A 43 19.50 -0.80 0.23
N LEU A 44 18.31 -0.36 -0.20
CA LEU A 44 17.56 -0.98 -1.28
C LEU A 44 16.75 0.08 -2.02
N LEU A 45 16.73 -0.01 -3.35
CA LEU A 45 15.80 0.72 -4.20
C LEU A 45 15.09 -0.28 -5.10
N THR A 46 13.76 -0.28 -5.08
CA THR A 46 12.95 -1.23 -5.86
C THR A 46 11.66 -0.60 -6.35
N THR A 47 11.09 -1.18 -7.40
CA THR A 47 9.74 -0.88 -7.86
C THR A 47 8.69 -1.68 -7.09
N LEU A 48 7.49 -1.12 -6.99
CA LEU A 48 6.33 -1.71 -6.34
C LEU A 48 5.27 -2.09 -7.36
N SER A 49 4.63 -3.23 -7.14
CA SER A 49 3.43 -3.65 -7.85
C SER A 49 2.17 -3.12 -7.14
N PRO A 50 1.02 -3.04 -7.83
CA PRO A 50 -0.26 -2.82 -7.17
C PRO A 50 -0.47 -3.84 -6.06
N GLY A 51 -0.85 -3.40 -4.86
CA GLY A 51 -0.99 -4.32 -3.74
C GLY A 51 -1.27 -3.67 -2.40
N ALA A 52 -1.30 -4.51 -1.37
CA ALA A 52 -1.43 -4.08 0.01
C ALA A 52 -0.03 -3.89 0.63
N LEU A 53 0.29 -2.65 0.96
CA LEU A 53 1.38 -2.27 1.85
C LEU A 53 0.88 -2.34 3.29
N ASN A 54 1.72 -2.74 4.23
CA ASN A 54 1.34 -2.82 5.63
C ASN A 54 2.42 -2.22 6.53
N ILE A 55 2.05 -1.24 7.34
CA ILE A 55 2.89 -0.68 8.40
C ILE A 55 2.56 -1.39 9.70
N LYS A 56 3.57 -1.76 10.48
CA LYS A 56 3.39 -2.38 11.80
C LYS A 56 4.14 -1.62 12.86
N LEU A 57 3.46 -1.20 13.93
CA LEU A 57 4.05 -0.61 15.12
C LEU A 57 3.48 -1.28 16.37
N GLY A 58 4.32 -2.02 17.08
CA GLY A 58 3.93 -2.88 18.19
C GLY A 58 2.89 -3.90 17.75
N ASP A 59 1.71 -3.79 18.36
CA ASP A 59 0.56 -4.63 18.05
C ASP A 59 -0.35 -4.03 16.98
N ALA A 60 -0.15 -2.78 16.59
CA ALA A 60 -0.94 -2.10 15.58
C ALA A 60 -0.43 -2.40 14.16
N GLU A 61 -1.36 -2.60 13.23
CA GLU A 61 -1.08 -2.82 11.82
C GLU A 61 -2.03 -1.99 10.95
N GLU A 62 -1.46 -1.28 9.97
CA GLU A 62 -2.19 -0.43 9.04
C GLU A 62 -2.01 -0.92 7.60
N PRO A 63 -3.04 -1.54 7.00
CA PRO A 63 -3.02 -1.92 5.59
C PRO A 63 -3.39 -0.71 4.72
N ILE A 64 -2.54 -0.42 3.74
CA ILE A 64 -2.67 0.70 2.80
C ILE A 64 -2.67 0.11 1.39
N PHE A 65 -3.63 0.53 0.57
CA PHE A 65 -3.62 0.21 -0.85
C PHE A 65 -2.59 1.09 -1.55
N ILE A 66 -1.76 0.49 -2.40
CA ILE A 66 -0.90 1.22 -3.35
C ILE A 66 -1.14 0.69 -4.76
N SER A 67 -1.14 1.58 -5.76
CA SER A 67 -1.27 1.19 -7.16
C SER A 67 0.06 0.80 -7.82
N GLY A 68 1.18 1.06 -7.16
CA GLY A 68 2.53 0.93 -7.71
C GLY A 68 3.44 2.03 -7.17
N GLY A 69 4.62 2.17 -7.77
CA GLY A 69 5.59 3.23 -7.44
C GLY A 69 6.96 2.66 -7.07
N PHE A 70 7.64 3.33 -6.15
CA PHE A 70 9.00 2.99 -5.71
C PHE A 70 9.11 2.90 -4.20
N LEU A 71 10.03 2.06 -3.74
CA LEU A 71 10.42 1.95 -2.34
C LEU A 71 11.93 2.13 -2.23
N GLU A 72 12.34 3.07 -1.40
CA GLU A 72 13.72 3.30 -1.01
C GLU A 72 13.90 2.92 0.47
N VAL A 73 15.00 2.24 0.76
CA VAL A 73 15.48 1.99 2.12
C VAL A 73 16.87 2.57 2.23
N SER A 74 17.07 3.50 3.16
CA SER A 74 18.38 4.09 3.45
C SER A 74 18.42 4.62 4.88
N ASN A 75 19.58 4.56 5.54
CA ASN A 75 19.81 5.16 6.87
C ASN A 75 18.75 4.82 7.95
N ASN A 76 18.26 3.58 8.01
CA ASN A 76 17.16 3.15 8.91
C ASN A 76 15.83 3.92 8.68
N SER A 77 15.60 4.37 7.45
CA SER A 77 14.37 4.97 6.97
C SER A 77 13.86 4.21 5.74
N VAL A 78 12.55 4.21 5.55
CA VAL A 78 11.86 3.69 4.36
C VAL A 78 10.99 4.79 3.78
N ILE A 79 11.24 5.11 2.51
CA ILE A 79 10.44 6.09 1.77
C ILE A 79 9.70 5.34 0.66
N VAL A 80 8.38 5.49 0.64
CA VAL A 80 7.49 4.91 -0.36
C VAL A 80 6.93 6.03 -1.21
N LEU A 81 7.35 6.08 -2.46
CA LEU A 81 6.86 6.99 -3.48
C LEU A 81 5.79 6.25 -4.28
N ALA A 82 4.54 6.33 -3.85
CA ALA A 82 3.43 5.63 -4.50
C ALA A 82 2.79 6.49 -5.60
N ASP A 83 2.41 5.88 -6.71
CA ASP A 83 1.66 6.59 -7.77
C ASP A 83 0.31 7.07 -7.24
N THR A 84 -0.47 6.14 -6.70
CA THR A 84 -1.64 6.43 -5.85
C THR A 84 -1.61 5.52 -4.64
N ALA A 85 -2.12 6.04 -3.52
CA ALA A 85 -2.26 5.29 -2.28
C ALA A 85 -3.54 5.68 -1.56
N GLU A 86 -4.21 4.70 -0.95
CA GLU A 86 -5.49 4.88 -0.27
C GLU A 86 -5.47 4.13 1.06
N LEU A 87 -5.87 4.80 2.14
CA LEU A 87 -6.12 4.14 3.42
C LEU A 87 -7.37 3.30 3.33
N ALA A 88 -7.45 2.26 4.16
CA ALA A 88 -8.59 1.35 4.12
C ALA A 88 -9.94 2.03 4.39
N GLU A 89 -9.95 3.16 5.11
CA GLU A 89 -11.14 3.97 5.38
C GLU A 89 -11.55 4.87 4.20
N GLU A 90 -10.62 5.20 3.31
CA GLU A 90 -10.86 6.01 2.11
C GLU A 90 -11.41 5.18 0.95
N ILE A 91 -11.27 3.84 1.03
CA ILE A 91 -11.68 2.93 -0.05
C ILE A 91 -13.21 2.84 -0.12
N ASP A 92 -13.77 3.37 -1.20
CA ASP A 92 -15.16 3.11 -1.60
C ASP A 92 -15.31 1.68 -2.14
N GLN A 93 -15.85 0.80 -1.30
CA GLN A 93 -16.06 -0.60 -1.63
C GLN A 93 -17.09 -0.81 -2.74
N ALA A 94 -18.12 0.02 -2.84
CA ALA A 94 -19.14 -0.12 -3.88
C ALA A 94 -18.53 0.21 -5.25
N ARG A 95 -17.78 1.31 -5.32
CA ARG A 95 -17.02 1.69 -6.52
C ARG A 95 -15.98 0.63 -6.89
N ALA A 96 -15.25 0.09 -5.92
CA ALA A 96 -14.26 -0.96 -6.17
C ALA A 96 -14.90 -2.27 -6.66
N GLN A 97 -16.07 -2.65 -6.16
CA GLN A 97 -16.83 -3.81 -6.65
C GLN A 97 -17.30 -3.62 -8.09
N GLU A 98 -17.83 -2.44 -8.41
CA GLU A 98 -18.27 -2.12 -9.77
C GLU A 98 -17.08 -2.11 -10.75
N ALA A 99 -15.95 -1.52 -10.37
CA ALA A 99 -14.73 -1.54 -11.17
C ALA A 99 -14.24 -2.98 -11.43
N ARG A 100 -14.28 -3.86 -10.40
CA ARG A 100 -13.96 -5.28 -10.55
C ARG A 100 -14.88 -5.95 -11.57
N ARG A 101 -16.19 -5.72 -11.46
CA ARG A 101 -17.21 -6.31 -12.34
C ARG A 101 -17.00 -5.88 -13.80
N ARG A 102 -16.84 -4.58 -14.03
CA ARG A 102 -16.57 -4.04 -15.39
C ARG A 102 -15.30 -4.61 -15.99
N ALA A 103 -14.20 -4.59 -15.26
CA ALA A 103 -12.94 -5.14 -15.75
C ALA A 103 -13.05 -6.63 -16.09
N GLN A 104 -13.84 -7.41 -15.35
CA GLN A 104 -14.10 -8.83 -15.65
C GLN A 104 -14.95 -9.01 -16.91
N GLU A 105 -16.01 -8.22 -17.08
CA GLU A 105 -16.90 -8.27 -18.24
C GLU A 105 -16.16 -7.86 -19.52
N GLU A 106 -15.36 -6.80 -19.46
CA GLU A 106 -14.54 -6.30 -20.57
C GLU A 106 -13.41 -7.27 -20.91
N LEU A 107 -12.77 -7.89 -19.91
CA LEU A 107 -11.69 -8.87 -20.14
C LEU A 107 -12.16 -10.09 -20.95
N ALA A 108 -13.43 -10.46 -20.82
CA ALA A 108 -14.03 -11.54 -21.61
C ALA A 108 -14.21 -11.17 -23.10
N GLN A 109 -14.20 -9.87 -23.42
CA GLN A 109 -14.39 -9.33 -24.77
C GLN A 109 -13.10 -8.78 -25.39
N ALA A 110 -12.01 -8.75 -24.62
CA ALA A 110 -10.72 -8.19 -25.05
C ALA A 110 -10.23 -8.83 -26.36
N GLN A 111 -9.85 -7.99 -27.32
CA GLN A 111 -9.48 -8.40 -28.68
C GLN A 111 -7.97 -8.37 -28.92
N SER A 112 -7.21 -7.73 -28.02
CA SER A 112 -5.76 -7.62 -28.11
C SER A 112 -5.08 -7.96 -26.79
N ASP A 113 -3.82 -8.37 -26.87
CA ASP A 113 -3.01 -8.65 -25.68
C ASP A 113 -2.75 -7.39 -24.84
N VAL A 114 -2.67 -6.22 -25.49
CA VAL A 114 -2.51 -4.92 -24.81
C VAL A 114 -3.75 -4.58 -23.99
N GLU A 115 -4.93 -4.63 -24.61
CA GLU A 115 -6.21 -4.41 -23.93
C GLU A 115 -6.40 -5.39 -22.77
N ARG A 116 -6.06 -6.67 -22.99
CA ARG A 116 -6.12 -7.70 -21.97
C ARG A 116 -5.21 -7.37 -20.78
N ALA A 117 -3.98 -6.90 -21.02
CA ALA A 117 -3.04 -6.52 -19.97
C ALA A 117 -3.55 -5.34 -19.14
N GLU A 118 -4.10 -4.31 -19.79
CA GLU A 118 -4.69 -3.15 -19.11
C GLU A 118 -5.86 -3.55 -18.21
N LEU A 119 -6.76 -4.39 -18.72
CA LEU A 119 -7.92 -4.88 -17.99
C LEU A 119 -7.54 -5.77 -16.81
N LEU A 120 -6.52 -6.62 -16.97
CA LEU A 120 -5.96 -7.40 -15.86
C LEU A 120 -5.39 -6.48 -14.77
N GLY A 121 -4.66 -5.42 -15.13
CA GLY A 121 -4.16 -4.44 -14.16
C GLY A 121 -5.30 -3.68 -13.46
N ALA A 122 -6.35 -3.30 -14.19
CA ALA A 122 -7.54 -2.67 -13.61
C ALA A 122 -8.25 -3.61 -12.62
N LEU A 123 -8.40 -4.88 -12.99
CA LEU A 123 -8.99 -5.91 -12.15
C LEU A 123 -8.16 -6.14 -10.87
N GLU A 124 -6.84 -6.24 -10.98
CA GLU A 124 -5.93 -6.41 -9.85
C GLU A 124 -6.03 -5.25 -8.85
N ARG A 125 -6.03 -4.01 -9.35
CA ARG A 125 -6.22 -2.82 -8.50
C ARG A 125 -7.56 -2.84 -7.77
N ALA A 126 -8.65 -3.18 -8.46
CA ALA A 126 -9.99 -3.24 -7.86
C ALA A 126 -10.09 -4.33 -6.78
N MET A 127 -9.56 -5.53 -7.05
CA MET A 127 -9.53 -6.62 -6.08
C MET A 127 -8.68 -6.28 -4.85
N THR A 128 -7.54 -5.62 -5.05
CA THR A 128 -6.64 -5.24 -3.96
C THR A 128 -7.29 -4.21 -3.03
N ARG A 129 -7.98 -3.19 -3.58
CA ARG A 129 -8.75 -2.24 -2.75
C ARG A 129 -9.76 -2.96 -1.84
N LEU A 130 -10.52 -3.89 -2.40
CA LEU A 130 -11.48 -4.69 -1.62
C LEU A 130 -10.79 -5.52 -0.55
N ARG A 131 -9.62 -6.08 -0.86
CA ARG A 131 -8.81 -6.87 0.09
C ARG A 131 -8.28 -6.01 1.24
N VAL A 132 -7.78 -4.81 0.96
CA VAL A 132 -7.30 -3.86 1.98
C VAL A 132 -8.46 -3.46 2.91
N ALA A 133 -9.61 -3.10 2.36
CA ALA A 133 -10.81 -2.79 3.14
C ALA A 133 -11.26 -3.97 4.03
N GLU A 134 -11.14 -5.21 3.53
CA GLU A 134 -11.42 -6.42 4.32
C GLU A 134 -10.40 -6.62 5.46
N LEU A 135 -9.10 -6.48 5.18
CA LEU A 135 -8.03 -6.63 6.18
C LEU A 135 -8.18 -5.63 7.32
N ALA A 136 -8.50 -4.37 7.01
CA ALA A 136 -8.72 -3.34 8.02
C ALA A 136 -9.93 -3.63 8.92
N ARG A 137 -11.02 -4.20 8.36
CA ARG A 137 -12.18 -4.63 9.17
C ARG A 137 -11.80 -5.75 10.14
N ARG A 138 -11.06 -6.76 9.67
CA ARG A 138 -10.60 -7.87 10.52
C ARG A 138 -9.68 -7.41 11.67
N ARG A 139 -9.00 -6.29 11.48
CA ARG A 139 -7.99 -5.73 12.40
C ARG A 139 -8.47 -4.50 13.18
N SER A 140 -9.78 -4.21 13.18
CA SER A 140 -10.35 -2.95 13.69
C SER A 140 -9.95 -2.56 15.12
N GLY A 141 -9.49 -3.50 15.97
CA GLY A 141 -9.01 -3.21 17.34
C GLY A 141 -7.50 -2.96 17.48
N ARG A 142 -6.73 -3.00 16.38
CA ARG A 142 -5.26 -2.89 16.36
C ARG A 142 -4.82 -1.99 15.20
N ARG A 143 -5.50 -0.85 15.02
CA ARG A 143 -5.20 0.11 13.95
C ARG A 143 -4.07 1.05 14.37
N LEU A 144 -3.27 1.50 13.40
CA LEU A 144 -2.28 2.54 13.67
C LEU A 144 -2.98 3.89 13.60
N GLU A 145 -2.77 4.75 14.61
CA GLU A 145 -3.17 6.14 14.47
C GLU A 145 -2.22 6.80 13.47
N ILE A 146 -2.78 7.25 12.35
CA ILE A 146 -2.02 7.98 11.34
C ILE A 146 -2.04 9.44 11.77
N PRO A 147 -0.88 10.03 12.13
CA PRO A 147 -0.80 11.47 12.32
C PRO A 147 -1.20 12.11 11.01
N ARG A 148 -2.32 12.85 11.00
CA ARG A 148 -2.64 13.66 9.84
C ARG A 148 -1.56 14.74 9.77
N SER A 149 -0.77 14.75 8.70
CA SER A 149 0.06 15.89 8.39
C SER A 149 -0.91 17.05 8.18
N ASP A 150 -1.05 17.92 9.18
CA ASP A 150 -1.62 19.24 8.98
C ASP A 150 -0.70 19.92 7.97
N SER A 151 -1.05 19.83 6.68
CA SER A 151 -0.48 20.65 5.64
C SER A 151 -1.04 22.07 5.83
N GLU A 152 -0.58 22.73 6.90
CA GLU A 152 -0.62 24.17 7.07
C GLU A 152 0.81 24.71 6.95
N GLN A 153 1.18 25.06 5.72
CA GLN A 153 1.81 26.34 5.35
C GLN A 153 2.07 26.43 3.85
#